data_AF-A0AAT9H9W0-F1
#
_entry.id   AF-A0AAT9H9W0-F1
#
_cell.length_a   1.000
_cell.length_b   1.000
_cell.length_c   1.000
_cell.angle_alpha   90.00
_cell.angle_beta   90.00
_cell.angle_gamma   90.00
#
_symmetry.space_group_name_H-M   'P 1'
#
loop_
_entity.id
_entity.type
_entity.pdbx_description
1 polymer ?
#
loop_
_entity_poly.entity_id
_entity_poly.type
_entity_poly.pdbx_seq_one_letter_code
_entity_poly.pdbx_strand_id
1 'polypeptide(L)'
;MDGIWRMAGETDVRFAVENMYPWRYRDREMLAYAPDWDVTKEDYRHFTIDLSHASTARTDALRMIDRMGDRLGHIHLADGKGSAKDEHLVPGRGDQPCAEVLAGLAARGFDGHVVIEVNTRRAMSAAEREADLAEALAFTRLHLSSSAIEVPRG
;
A
#
# COMPACT_ATOMS: atom_id res chain seq x y z
N MET A 1 -19.05 11.51 -2.69
CA MET A 1 -19.40 10.12 -3.03
C MET A 1 -19.98 9.98 -4.44
N ASP A 2 -20.94 10.83 -4.82
CA ASP A 2 -21.69 10.69 -6.09
C ASP A 2 -20.85 10.71 -7.38
N GLY A 3 -19.72 11.43 -7.40
CA GLY A 3 -18.87 11.54 -8.58
C GLY A 3 -18.19 10.24 -9.02
N ILE A 4 -17.66 9.46 -8.06
CA ILE A 4 -16.95 8.20 -8.33
C ILE A 4 -17.96 7.11 -8.76
N TRP A 5 -19.08 7.01 -8.05
CA TRP A 5 -20.14 6.06 -8.38
C TRP A 5 -20.75 6.33 -9.75
N ARG A 6 -20.94 7.60 -10.13
CA ARG A 6 -21.44 7.97 -11.45
C ARG A 6 -20.52 7.50 -12.58
N MET A 7 -19.21 7.67 -12.44
CA MET A 7 -18.24 7.27 -13.49
C MET A 7 -18.05 5.74 -13.57
N ALA A 8 -18.20 5.03 -12.45
CA ALA A 8 -18.00 3.58 -12.40
C ALA A 8 -19.11 2.77 -13.08
N GLY A 9 -20.23 3.39 -13.46
CA GLY A 9 -21.30 2.78 -14.26
C GLY A 9 -21.15 3.00 -15.77
N GLU A 10 -20.19 3.83 -16.20
CA GLU A 10 -20.05 4.26 -17.60
C GLU A 10 -18.93 3.51 -18.33
N THR A 11 -17.96 2.93 -17.61
CA THR A 11 -16.78 2.23 -18.18
C THR A 11 -16.30 1.10 -17.28
N ASP A 12 -15.46 0.20 -17.81
CA ASP A 12 -14.78 -0.86 -17.02
C ASP A 12 -13.62 -0.33 -16.15
N VAL A 13 -13.40 0.98 -16.11
CA VAL A 13 -12.32 1.61 -15.33
C VAL A 13 -12.64 1.54 -13.84
N ARG A 14 -11.73 0.95 -13.05
CA ARG A 14 -11.82 0.91 -11.59
C ARG A 14 -11.22 2.18 -10.98
N PHE A 15 -12.04 2.96 -10.30
CA PHE A 15 -11.58 4.08 -9.47
C PHE A 15 -11.34 3.58 -8.05
N ALA A 16 -10.07 3.36 -7.73
CA ALA A 16 -9.62 2.92 -6.40
C ALA A 16 -9.12 4.12 -5.59
N VAL A 17 -9.71 4.35 -4.42
CA VAL A 17 -9.36 5.48 -3.56
C VAL A 17 -8.27 5.07 -2.58
N GLU A 18 -7.18 5.83 -2.56
CA GLU A 18 -5.99 5.57 -1.77
C GLU A 18 -6.10 6.14 -0.34
N ASN A 19 -5.63 5.41 0.68
CA ASN A 19 -5.50 5.97 2.02
C ASN A 19 -4.42 7.04 2.06
N MET A 20 -4.66 8.12 2.78
CA MET A 20 -3.69 9.20 2.97
C MET A 20 -3.03 9.08 4.36
N TYR A 21 -2.38 10.14 4.82
CA TYR A 21 -1.77 10.23 6.15
C TYR A 21 -1.97 11.62 6.76
N PRO A 22 -2.03 11.76 8.09
CA PRO A 22 -2.14 13.07 8.71
C PRO A 22 -0.87 13.89 8.52
N TRP A 23 -0.99 15.21 8.39
CA TRP A 23 0.16 16.10 8.41
C TRP A 23 0.59 16.36 9.85
N ARG A 24 1.86 16.07 10.17
CA ARG A 24 2.43 16.32 11.50
C ARG A 24 3.52 17.38 11.43
N TYR A 25 3.34 18.43 12.22
CA TYR A 25 4.36 19.45 12.43
C TYR A 25 4.54 19.68 13.94
N ARG A 26 5.70 19.25 14.47
CA ARG A 26 5.97 19.18 15.91
C ARG A 26 4.88 18.35 16.62
N ASP A 27 4.24 18.90 17.65
CA ASP A 27 3.18 18.23 18.42
C ASP A 27 1.78 18.44 17.84
N ARG A 28 1.66 19.04 16.64
CA ARG A 28 0.37 19.29 15.98
C ARG A 28 0.13 18.29 14.86
N GLU A 29 -1.02 17.63 14.94
CA GLU A 29 -1.58 16.83 13.86
C GLU A 29 -2.69 17.64 13.17
N MET A 30 -2.66 17.72 11.84
CA MET A 30 -3.66 18.42 11.03
C MET A 30 -4.30 17.44 10.05
N LEU A 31 -5.64 17.42 10.05
CA LEU A 31 -6.45 16.81 9.01
C LEU A 31 -6.31 17.64 7.72
N ALA A 32 -5.39 17.25 6.85
CA ALA A 32 -5.17 17.91 5.56
C ALA A 32 -6.06 17.33 4.44
N TYR A 33 -6.72 16.21 4.69
CA TYR A 33 -7.51 15.47 3.72
C TYR A 33 -8.96 15.37 4.18
N ALA A 34 -9.90 15.56 3.25
CA ALA A 34 -11.32 15.40 3.50
C ALA A 34 -11.83 14.11 2.83
N PRO A 35 -12.71 13.32 3.48
CA PRO A 35 -13.22 13.53 4.84
C PRO A 35 -12.25 13.07 5.95
N ASP A 36 -11.41 12.08 5.69
CA ASP A 36 -10.41 11.50 6.61
C ASP A 36 -9.29 10.84 5.77
N TRP A 37 -8.13 10.57 6.37
CA TRP A 37 -7.05 9.81 5.75
C TRP A 37 -7.36 8.30 5.70
N ASP A 38 -8.16 7.78 6.64
CA ASP A 38 -8.65 6.40 6.60
C ASP A 38 -9.90 6.33 5.72
N VAL A 39 -9.69 6.02 4.45
CA VAL A 39 -10.74 5.91 3.42
C VAL A 39 -11.69 4.74 3.66
N THR A 40 -11.35 3.78 4.53
CA THR A 40 -12.22 2.62 4.80
C THR A 40 -13.45 2.96 5.64
N LYS A 41 -13.50 4.19 6.20
CA LYS A 41 -14.67 4.74 6.90
C LYS A 41 -15.79 5.18 5.94
N GLU A 42 -15.45 5.27 4.65
CA GLU A 42 -16.31 5.74 3.59
C GLU A 42 -16.70 4.58 2.66
N ASP A 43 -17.88 4.65 2.06
CA ASP A 43 -18.38 3.66 1.10
C ASP A 43 -17.85 3.88 -0.34
N TYR A 44 -16.53 3.76 -0.51
CA TYR A 44 -15.91 3.71 -1.83
C TYR A 44 -15.99 2.29 -2.42
N ARG A 45 -16.16 2.23 -3.75
CA ARG A 45 -16.29 0.95 -4.48
C ARG A 45 -14.99 0.14 -4.49
N HIS A 46 -13.86 0.81 -4.66
CA HIS A 46 -12.54 0.19 -4.66
C HIS A 46 -11.55 1.02 -3.86
N PHE A 47 -10.53 0.35 -3.31
CA PHE A 47 -9.49 0.96 -2.52
C PHE A 47 -8.10 0.69 -3.09
N THR A 48 -7.21 1.64 -2.85
CA THR A 48 -5.77 1.44 -2.91
C THR A 48 -5.24 1.54 -1.49
N ILE A 49 -4.34 0.64 -1.09
CA ILE A 49 -3.54 0.86 0.12
C ILE A 49 -2.13 1.29 -0.25
N ASP A 50 -1.68 2.39 0.34
CA ASP A 50 -0.28 2.79 0.39
C ASP A 50 0.30 2.51 1.77
N LEU A 51 1.36 1.69 1.80
CA LEU A 51 2.00 1.25 3.03
C LEU A 51 2.92 2.32 3.66
N SER A 52 3.49 3.23 2.87
CA SER A 52 4.25 4.38 3.40
C SER A 52 3.30 5.37 4.08
N HIS A 53 2.11 5.60 3.51
CA HIS A 53 1.04 6.36 4.13
C HIS A 53 0.54 5.69 5.41
N ALA A 54 0.31 4.37 5.39
CA ALA A 54 -0.10 3.62 6.59
C ALA A 54 0.95 3.72 7.71
N SER A 55 2.23 3.59 7.36
CA SER A 55 3.37 3.85 8.25
C SER A 55 3.29 5.26 8.84
N THR A 56 3.22 6.28 8.00
CA THR A 56 3.16 7.69 8.41
C THR A 56 1.95 7.97 9.30
N ALA A 57 0.79 7.38 8.99
CA ALA A 57 -0.42 7.45 9.81
C ALA A 57 -0.34 6.63 11.11
N ARG A 58 0.67 5.75 11.26
CA ARG A 58 0.78 4.75 12.33
C ARG A 58 -0.44 3.84 12.41
N THR A 59 -0.95 3.49 11.24
CA THR A 59 -2.11 2.61 11.08
C THR A 59 -1.64 1.19 10.82
N ASP A 60 -2.31 0.22 11.44
CA ASP A 60 -2.09 -1.20 11.17
C ASP A 60 -2.57 -1.52 9.75
N ALA A 61 -1.62 -1.72 8.84
CA ALA A 61 -1.87 -1.98 7.42
C ALA A 61 -2.63 -3.29 7.19
N LEU A 62 -2.34 -4.34 7.95
CA LEU A 62 -3.03 -5.63 7.82
C LEU A 62 -4.51 -5.48 8.18
N ARG A 63 -4.81 -4.80 9.29
CA ARG A 63 -6.19 -4.51 9.68
C ARG A 63 -6.90 -3.60 8.68
N MET A 64 -6.20 -2.67 8.03
CA MET A 64 -6.79 -1.82 7.00
C MET A 64 -7.13 -2.63 5.75
N ILE A 65 -6.23 -3.49 5.28
CA ILE A 65 -6.46 -4.42 4.17
C ILE A 65 -7.66 -5.33 4.45
N ASP A 66 -7.78 -5.83 5.69
CA ASP A 66 -8.93 -6.65 6.07
C ASP A 66 -10.27 -5.89 5.99
N ARG A 67 -10.28 -4.59 6.34
CA ARG A 67 -11.48 -3.74 6.16
C ARG A 67 -11.76 -3.44 4.69
N MET A 68 -10.73 -3.29 3.86
CA MET A 68 -10.89 -3.08 2.41
C MET A 68 -11.48 -4.33 1.74
N GLY A 69 -11.09 -5.52 2.18
CA GLY A 69 -11.69 -6.77 1.75
C GLY A 69 -11.55 -7.02 0.23
N ASP A 70 -12.63 -7.48 -0.39
CA ASP A 70 -12.74 -7.71 -1.84
C ASP A 70 -12.75 -6.42 -2.67
N ARG A 71 -12.88 -5.26 -2.01
CA ARG A 71 -12.80 -3.94 -2.65
C ARG A 71 -11.36 -3.45 -2.80
N LEU A 72 -10.36 -4.13 -2.23
CA LEU A 72 -8.97 -3.80 -2.48
C LEU A 72 -8.65 -4.04 -3.97
N GLY A 73 -8.27 -2.98 -4.68
CA GLY A 73 -7.94 -3.05 -6.10
C GLY A 73 -6.45 -2.94 -6.36
N HIS A 74 -5.76 -2.03 -5.68
CA HIS A 74 -4.33 -1.78 -5.86
C HIS A 74 -3.60 -1.67 -4.53
N ILE A 75 -2.29 -1.90 -4.59
CA ILE A 75 -1.37 -1.70 -3.47
C ILE A 75 -0.18 -0.91 -3.97
N HIS A 76 0.08 0.21 -3.32
CA HIS A 76 1.35 0.92 -3.43
C HIS A 76 2.29 0.35 -2.36
N LEU A 77 3.18 -0.51 -2.83
CA LEU A 77 4.14 -1.23 -2.02
C LEU A 77 5.36 -0.34 -1.80
N ALA A 78 5.48 0.12 -0.57
CA ALA A 78 6.61 0.83 -0.02
C ALA A 78 6.72 0.53 1.47
N ASP A 79 7.76 1.02 2.11
CA ASP A 79 8.01 0.78 3.53
C ASP A 79 8.27 2.11 4.26
N GLY A 80 8.25 2.09 5.59
CA GLY A 80 8.47 3.28 6.40
C GLY A 80 8.65 2.96 7.87
N LYS A 81 9.15 3.94 8.63
CA LYS A 81 9.50 3.81 10.06
C LYS A 81 8.57 4.61 10.97
N GLY A 82 7.37 4.94 10.49
CA GLY A 82 6.38 5.74 11.23
C GLY A 82 6.81 7.18 11.51
N SER A 83 7.73 7.71 10.71
CA SER A 83 8.19 9.10 10.79
C SER A 83 7.06 10.08 10.41
N ALA A 84 7.24 11.37 10.70
CA ALA A 84 6.31 12.41 10.23
C ALA A 84 6.44 12.71 8.72
N LYS A 85 7.44 12.12 8.07
CA LYS A 85 7.64 12.18 6.63
C LYS A 85 7.13 10.90 6.02
N ASP A 86 6.53 11.06 4.87
CA ASP A 86 6.21 9.98 3.97
C ASP A 86 7.51 9.52 3.27
N GLU A 87 8.03 8.36 3.69
CA GLU A 87 9.42 7.96 3.43
C GLU A 87 9.58 7.18 2.13
N HIS A 88 8.59 6.35 1.77
CA HIS A 88 8.61 5.46 0.61
C HIS A 88 9.91 4.63 0.54
N LEU A 89 10.29 3.99 1.65
CA LEU A 89 11.48 3.15 1.69
C LEU A 89 11.29 1.89 0.81
N VAL A 90 12.40 1.29 0.39
CA VAL A 90 12.39 -0.03 -0.25
C VAL A 90 11.78 -1.06 0.72
N PRO A 91 10.84 -1.93 0.28
CA PRO A 91 10.25 -2.98 1.09
C PRO A 91 11.29 -3.83 1.82
N GLY A 92 11.14 -3.95 3.14
CA GLY A 92 12.08 -4.65 4.03
C GLY A 92 13.15 -3.75 4.66
N ARG A 93 13.17 -2.44 4.34
CA ARG A 93 14.08 -1.46 4.95
C ARG A 93 13.41 -0.55 6.00
N GLY A 94 12.10 -0.70 6.22
CA GLY A 94 11.34 -0.07 7.29
C GLY A 94 10.73 -1.10 8.23
N ASP A 95 9.61 -0.73 8.85
CA ASP A 95 8.92 -1.53 9.87
C ASP A 95 7.50 -1.93 9.44
N GLN A 96 7.08 -1.65 8.19
CA GLN A 96 5.80 -2.13 7.69
C GLN A 96 5.83 -3.64 7.44
N PRO A 97 4.68 -4.33 7.62
CA PRO A 97 4.57 -5.79 7.42
C PRO A 97 4.46 -6.14 5.92
N CYS A 98 5.38 -5.65 5.08
CA CYS A 98 5.33 -5.79 3.63
C CYS A 98 5.33 -7.26 3.19
N ALA A 99 6.12 -8.11 3.84
CA ALA A 99 6.19 -9.53 3.55
C ALA A 99 4.86 -10.24 3.85
N GLU A 100 4.28 -9.94 5.01
CA GLU A 100 3.03 -10.52 5.49
C GLU A 100 1.85 -10.05 4.64
N VAL A 101 1.83 -8.77 4.25
CA VAL A 101 0.86 -8.22 3.29
C VAL A 101 0.91 -9.01 1.99
N LEU A 102 2.09 -9.14 1.37
CA LEU A 102 2.24 -9.85 0.09
C LEU A 102 1.85 -11.33 0.18
N ALA A 103 2.29 -12.02 1.25
CA ALA A 103 1.93 -13.41 1.48
C ALA A 103 0.41 -13.59 1.68
N GLY A 104 -0.23 -12.67 2.41
CA GLY A 104 -1.67 -12.67 2.64
C GLY A 104 -2.47 -12.44 1.36
N LEU A 105 -2.02 -11.56 0.47
CA LEU A 105 -2.65 -11.33 -0.83
C LEU A 105 -2.56 -12.56 -1.73
N ALA A 106 -1.37 -13.18 -1.79
CA ALA A 106 -1.16 -14.39 -2.57
C ALA A 106 -2.05 -15.53 -2.06
N ALA A 107 -2.15 -15.71 -0.74
CA ALA A 107 -3.01 -16.71 -0.13
C ALA A 107 -4.51 -16.47 -0.41
N ARG A 108 -4.92 -15.20 -0.58
CA ARG A 108 -6.31 -14.81 -0.89
C ARG A 108 -6.62 -14.82 -2.39
N GLY A 109 -5.65 -15.16 -3.24
CA GLY A 109 -5.83 -15.13 -4.70
C GLY A 109 -6.06 -13.73 -5.26
N PHE A 110 -5.41 -12.72 -4.67
CA PHE A 110 -5.53 -11.33 -5.10
C PHE A 110 -5.22 -11.18 -6.60
N ASP A 111 -6.17 -10.61 -7.34
CA ASP A 111 -6.11 -10.42 -8.80
C ASP A 111 -5.91 -8.95 -9.20
N GLY A 112 -5.68 -8.08 -8.22
CA GLY A 112 -5.39 -6.66 -8.42
C GLY A 112 -3.92 -6.37 -8.72
N HIS A 113 -3.53 -5.10 -8.57
CA HIS A 113 -2.17 -4.65 -8.90
C HIS A 113 -1.32 -4.38 -7.66
N VAL A 114 -0.10 -4.90 -7.66
CA VAL A 114 0.97 -4.51 -6.73
C VAL A 114 1.92 -3.58 -7.48
N VAL A 115 2.01 -2.33 -7.03
CA VAL A 115 2.81 -1.27 -7.64
C VAL A 115 3.92 -0.89 -6.67
N ILE A 116 5.17 -1.00 -7.08
CA ILE A 116 6.31 -0.59 -6.24
C ILE A 116 6.44 0.93 -6.32
N GLU A 117 6.23 1.62 -5.19
CA GLU A 117 6.28 3.08 -5.12
C GLU A 117 7.37 3.53 -4.14
N VAL A 118 8.64 3.42 -4.54
CA VAL A 118 9.79 3.72 -3.67
C VAL A 118 10.48 5.04 -4.02
N ASN A 119 11.00 5.72 -3.00
CA ASN A 119 11.78 6.94 -3.14
C ASN A 119 13.28 6.63 -3.21
N THR A 120 13.86 6.82 -4.39
CA THR A 120 15.29 6.60 -4.65
C THR A 120 16.10 7.90 -4.65
N ARG A 121 15.61 9.00 -4.07
CA ARG A 121 16.29 10.31 -4.10
C ARG A 121 17.62 10.31 -3.34
N ARG A 122 17.82 9.36 -2.42
CA ARG A 122 19.08 9.21 -1.67
C ARG A 122 20.16 8.46 -2.44
N ALA A 123 19.81 7.78 -3.53
CA ALA A 123 20.78 7.09 -4.37
C ALA A 123 21.75 8.10 -4.99
N MET A 124 23.04 7.87 -4.83
CA MET A 124 24.13 8.72 -5.30
C MET A 124 24.49 8.46 -6.77
N SER A 125 23.91 7.41 -7.39
CA SER A 125 24.14 7.04 -8.77
C SER A 125 22.92 6.37 -9.42
N ALA A 126 22.94 6.27 -10.75
CA ALA A 126 21.93 5.49 -11.49
C ALA A 126 21.99 4.00 -11.15
N ALA A 127 23.20 3.45 -10.97
CA ALA A 127 23.39 2.05 -10.59
C ALA A 127 22.80 1.74 -9.20
N GLU A 128 22.95 2.64 -8.23
CA GLU A 128 22.34 2.48 -6.91
C GLU A 128 20.81 2.56 -6.98
N ARG A 129 20.27 3.46 -7.80
CA ARG A 129 18.82 3.54 -8.07
C ARG A 129 18.28 2.25 -8.70
N GLU A 130 18.99 1.71 -9.69
CA GLU A 130 18.63 0.44 -10.31
C GLU A 130 18.70 -0.72 -9.32
N ALA A 131 19.69 -0.74 -8.43
CA ALA A 131 19.82 -1.74 -7.38
C ALA A 131 18.65 -1.67 -6.38
N ASP A 132 18.26 -0.47 -5.93
CA ASP A 132 17.11 -0.28 -5.05
C ASP A 132 15.80 -0.79 -5.69
N LEU A 133 15.57 -0.50 -6.97
CA LEU A 133 14.40 -0.98 -7.71
C LEU A 133 14.42 -2.49 -7.93
N ALA A 134 15.60 -3.05 -8.23
CA ALA A 134 15.78 -4.49 -8.38
C ALA A 134 15.54 -5.23 -7.07
N GLU A 135 16.01 -4.69 -5.94
CA GLU A 135 15.76 -5.21 -4.60
C GLU A 135 14.26 -5.20 -4.28
N ALA A 136 13.58 -4.08 -4.49
CA ALA A 136 12.14 -3.98 -4.26
C ALA A 136 11.35 -5.00 -5.10
N LEU A 137 11.71 -5.17 -6.38
CA LEU A 137 11.06 -6.14 -7.26
C LEU A 137 11.33 -7.59 -6.85
N ALA A 138 12.56 -7.90 -6.45
CA ALA A 138 12.92 -9.23 -5.97
C ALA A 138 12.18 -9.58 -4.68
N PHE A 139 12.14 -8.66 -3.71
CA PHE A 139 11.37 -8.80 -2.47
C PHE A 139 9.89 -9.07 -2.79
N THR A 140 9.31 -8.26 -3.67
CA THR A 140 7.89 -8.38 -4.04
C THR A 140 7.58 -9.77 -4.61
N ARG A 141 8.38 -10.23 -5.58
CA ARG A 141 8.19 -11.54 -6.22
C ARG A 141 8.38 -12.70 -5.25
N LEU A 142 9.38 -12.60 -4.36
CA LEU A 142 9.63 -13.61 -3.34
C LEU A 142 8.39 -13.82 -2.47
N HIS A 143 7.86 -12.74 -1.88
CA HIS A 143 6.76 -12.85 -0.93
C HIS A 143 5.40 -13.14 -1.58
N LEU A 144 5.20 -12.81 -2.86
CA LEU A 144 4.03 -13.28 -3.63
C LEU A 144 4.12 -14.77 -4.00
N SER A 145 5.33 -15.33 -4.12
CA SER A 145 5.53 -16.74 -4.49
C SER A 145 5.44 -17.69 -3.29
N SER A 146 5.73 -17.21 -2.08
CA SER A 146 5.83 -18.04 -0.87
C SER A 146 4.52 -18.72 -0.45
N SER A 147 3.34 -18.16 -0.76
CA SER A 147 2.05 -18.80 -0.44
C SER A 147 1.61 -19.86 -1.44
N ALA A 148 2.22 -19.92 -2.64
CA ALA A 148 1.91 -20.97 -3.62
C ALA A 148 2.44 -22.36 -3.23
N ILE A 149 3.21 -22.46 -2.13
CA ILE A 149 3.92 -23.68 -1.71
C ILE A 149 3.21 -24.39 -0.53
N GLU A 150 2.07 -23.91 0.00
CA GLU A 150 1.30 -24.71 0.97
C GLU A 150 0.64 -25.92 0.29
N VAL A 151 1.29 -27.08 0.49
CA VAL A 151 0.90 -28.43 0.07
C VAL A 151 -0.51 -28.79 0.59
N PRO A 152 -1.35 -29.50 -0.20
CA PRO A 152 -2.67 -29.94 0.24
C PRO A 152 -2.56 -30.78 1.52
N ARG A 153 -3.27 -30.38 2.58
CA ARG A 153 -3.50 -31.27 3.72
C ARG A 153 -4.44 -32.38 3.24
N GLY A 154 -3.91 -33.60 3.18
CA GLY A 154 -4.65 -34.81 2.86
C GLY A 154 -5.65 -35.22 3.94
#